data_AF-A0A0L8GEY0-F1
#
_entry.id   AF-A0A0L8GEY0-F1
#
_cell.length_a   1.000
_cell.length_b   1.000
_cell.length_c   1.000
_cell.angle_alpha   90.00
_cell.angle_beta   90.00
_cell.angle_gamma   90.00
#
_symmetry.space_group_name_H-M   'P 1'
#
loop_
_entity.id
_entity.type
_entity.pdbx_description
1 polymer ?
#
loop_
_entity_poly.entity_id
_entity_poly.type
_entity_poly.pdbx_seq_one_letter_code
_entity_poly.pdbx_strand_id
1 'polypeptide(L)'
;MLDIVCPEKSFHLKTISPSPRTVTRWVEEMSADVKNQLINACSELKYFSIAVDENIDLSDTAQLAVFVRRVTSTFQIFEEFIRLIPFEKTLVNEMYNHIVAFEKKLQLWEHQLRNKIYAHFPSFQARKSQDSEVFVNIIQDLRNEFASRFADFSLRANQFKLFVTPFDAEMETVSKYFQIELTDMQCDDILRSKFHSKDVSLIDFYAKYIFPSGKYTNLVNRAKKIASLFGSTYQCEQIFSKLKQTKNNLRTRLTDNHLDNIFLLASTSLKPNIEKLSRNKKH
;
A
#
# COMPACT_ATOMS: atom_id res chain seq x y z
N MET A 1 -23.24 -14.68 8.48
CA MET A 1 -22.27 -13.98 9.35
C MET A 1 -21.86 -14.86 10.53
N LEU A 2 -22.77 -15.28 11.42
CA LEU A 2 -22.43 -16.18 12.54
C LEU A 2 -21.81 -17.51 12.10
N ASP A 3 -22.25 -18.10 10.99
CA ASP A 3 -21.67 -19.34 10.44
C ASP A 3 -20.24 -19.17 9.92
N ILE A 4 -19.80 -17.93 9.69
CA ILE A 4 -18.44 -17.60 9.24
C ILE A 4 -17.57 -17.25 10.46
N VAL A 5 -18.14 -16.51 11.43
CA VAL A 5 -17.42 -15.99 12.61
C VAL A 5 -17.20 -17.06 13.68
N CYS A 6 -18.18 -17.94 13.91
CA CYS A 6 -18.08 -19.02 14.88
C CYS A 6 -18.95 -20.22 14.43
N PRO A 7 -18.45 -21.04 13.48
CA PRO A 7 -19.23 -22.12 12.87
C PRO A 7 -19.73 -23.14 13.90
N GLU A 8 -18.89 -23.45 14.89
CA GLU A 8 -19.17 -24.46 15.91
C GLU A 8 -20.29 -24.06 16.88
N LYS A 9 -20.49 -22.75 17.10
CA LYS A 9 -21.53 -22.23 18.01
C LYS A 9 -22.62 -21.44 17.26
N SER A 10 -22.64 -21.53 15.94
CA SER A 10 -23.53 -20.69 15.11
C SER A 10 -25.01 -20.97 15.39
N PHE A 11 -25.37 -22.24 15.63
CA PHE A 11 -26.72 -22.65 15.99
C PHE A 11 -27.17 -21.99 17.29
N HIS A 12 -26.36 -22.08 18.34
CA HIS A 12 -26.64 -21.46 19.64
C HIS A 12 -26.73 -19.93 19.57
N LEU A 13 -25.82 -19.29 18.82
CA LEU A 13 -25.81 -17.83 18.66
C LEU A 13 -27.01 -17.33 17.85
N LYS A 14 -27.48 -18.10 16.86
CA LYS A 14 -28.72 -17.80 16.10
C LYS A 14 -29.98 -17.88 16.98
N THR A 15 -30.01 -18.77 17.97
CA THR A 15 -31.13 -18.88 18.93
C THR A 15 -31.21 -17.66 19.86
N ILE A 16 -30.06 -17.10 20.25
CA ILE A 16 -29.98 -16.00 21.23
C ILE A 16 -29.97 -14.61 20.55
N SER A 17 -29.59 -14.53 19.27
CA SER A 17 -29.42 -13.26 18.52
C SER A 17 -30.31 -13.20 17.28
N PRO A 18 -31.62 -12.96 17.42
CA PRO A 18 -32.57 -13.07 16.31
C PRO A 18 -32.51 -11.91 15.31
N SER A 19 -31.99 -10.73 15.70
CA SER A 19 -31.96 -9.54 14.83
C SER A 19 -30.58 -9.32 14.19
N PRO A 20 -30.51 -8.80 12.94
CA PRO A 20 -29.25 -8.44 12.30
C PRO A 20 -28.41 -7.45 13.13
N ARG A 21 -29.04 -6.47 13.80
CA ARG A 21 -28.36 -5.51 14.68
C ARG A 21 -27.74 -6.18 15.90
N THR A 22 -28.45 -7.15 16.47
CA THR A 22 -27.95 -7.97 17.59
C THR A 22 -26.74 -8.77 17.15
N VAL A 23 -26.80 -9.41 15.98
CA VAL A 23 -25.67 -10.16 15.40
C VAL A 23 -24.45 -9.27 15.16
N THR A 24 -24.60 -8.07 14.60
CA THR A 24 -23.48 -7.13 14.42
C THR A 24 -22.80 -6.78 15.75
N ARG A 25 -23.58 -6.44 16.78
CA ARG A 25 -23.05 -6.12 18.11
C ARG A 25 -22.30 -7.31 18.73
N TRP A 26 -22.83 -8.52 18.60
CA TRP A 26 -22.15 -9.72 19.07
C TRP A 26 -20.83 -9.96 18.34
N VAL A 27 -20.77 -9.72 17.03
CA VAL A 27 -19.52 -9.81 16.25
C VAL A 27 -18.50 -8.77 16.74
N GLU A 28 -18.93 -7.55 17.04
CA GLU A 28 -18.07 -6.50 17.61
C GLU A 28 -17.54 -6.89 18.99
N GLU A 29 -18.41 -7.35 19.89
CA GLU A 29 -18.05 -7.78 21.26
C GLU A 29 -17.09 -8.99 21.24
N MET A 30 -17.37 -10.02 20.43
CA MET A 30 -16.49 -11.19 20.28
C MET A 30 -15.14 -10.80 19.65
N SER A 31 -15.13 -9.93 18.64
CA SER A 31 -13.91 -9.46 17.99
C SER A 31 -13.04 -8.66 18.97
N ALA A 32 -13.65 -7.80 19.78
CA ALA A 32 -12.95 -7.03 20.81
C ALA A 32 -12.32 -7.93 21.88
N ASP A 33 -13.04 -8.97 22.33
CA ASP A 33 -12.52 -9.95 23.28
C ASP A 33 -11.30 -10.71 22.71
N VAL A 34 -11.43 -11.30 21.52
CA VAL A 34 -10.33 -12.02 20.85
C VAL A 34 -9.13 -11.09 20.62
N LYS A 35 -9.37 -9.84 20.24
CA LYS A 35 -8.30 -8.85 20.06
C LYS A 35 -7.57 -8.54 21.37
N ASN A 36 -8.28 -8.42 22.48
CA ASN A 36 -7.67 -8.23 23.79
C ASN A 36 -6.86 -9.45 24.23
N GLN A 37 -7.38 -10.67 24.00
CA GLN A 37 -6.64 -11.90 24.25
C GLN A 37 -5.34 -11.94 23.44
N LEU A 38 -5.40 -11.54 22.17
CA LEU A 38 -4.25 -11.48 21.28
C LEU A 38 -3.21 -10.44 21.73
N ILE A 39 -3.64 -9.25 22.17
CA ILE A 39 -2.76 -8.22 22.72
C ILE A 39 -2.04 -8.74 23.97
N ASN A 40 -2.78 -9.37 24.90
CA ASN A 40 -2.22 -9.94 26.12
C ASN A 40 -1.26 -11.10 25.80
N ALA A 41 -1.60 -11.95 24.83
CA ALA A 41 -0.70 -13.00 24.37
C ALA A 41 0.58 -12.41 23.76
N CYS A 42 0.48 -11.26 23.08
CA CYS A 42 1.60 -10.58 22.44
C CYS A 42 2.52 -9.84 23.42
N SER A 43 2.03 -9.36 24.57
CA SER A 43 2.85 -8.59 25.53
C SER A 43 3.99 -9.41 26.15
N GLU A 44 3.82 -10.72 26.22
CA GLU A 44 4.80 -11.65 26.81
C GLU A 44 5.70 -12.35 25.77
N LEU A 45 5.58 -11.99 24.48
CA LEU A 45 6.30 -12.70 23.41
C LEU A 45 7.79 -12.36 23.38
N LYS A 46 8.62 -13.40 23.40
CA LYS A 46 10.06 -13.30 23.17
C LYS A 46 10.43 -13.47 21.68
N TYR A 47 9.69 -14.29 20.94
CA TYR A 47 9.97 -14.60 19.53
C TYR A 47 8.70 -14.47 18.69
N PHE A 48 8.73 -13.57 17.70
CA PHE A 48 7.64 -13.35 16.77
C PHE A 48 8.16 -12.81 15.44
N SER A 49 7.35 -12.92 14.39
CA SER A 49 7.51 -12.20 13.13
C SER A 49 6.18 -11.61 12.70
N ILE A 50 6.23 -10.52 11.93
CA ILE A 50 5.04 -9.88 11.35
C ILE A 50 5.07 -10.13 9.86
N ALA A 51 3.94 -10.57 9.31
CA ALA A 51 3.71 -10.60 7.87
C ALA A 51 2.66 -9.55 7.53
N VAL A 52 2.90 -8.81 6.46
CA VAL A 52 1.96 -7.82 5.92
C VAL A 52 1.75 -8.18 4.47
N ASP A 53 0.48 -8.36 4.10
CA ASP A 53 0.10 -8.69 2.73
C ASP A 53 -0.97 -7.72 2.24
N GLU A 54 -0.93 -7.37 0.97
CA GLU A 54 -1.96 -6.54 0.36
C GLU A 54 -3.20 -7.41 0.12
N ASN A 55 -4.33 -6.98 0.69
CA ASN A 55 -5.61 -7.65 0.66
C ASN A 55 -6.69 -6.71 0.11
N ILE A 56 -7.71 -7.33 -0.44
CA ILE A 56 -8.61 -6.77 -1.45
C ILE A 56 -10.07 -7.15 -1.19
N ASP A 57 -10.32 -8.13 -0.31
CA ASP A 57 -11.48 -9.01 -0.47
C ASP A 57 -12.85 -8.40 -0.12
N LEU A 58 -12.95 -7.14 0.34
CA LEU A 58 -14.22 -6.60 0.84
C LEU A 58 -14.53 -5.11 0.54
N SER A 59 -13.58 -4.31 0.05
CA SER A 59 -13.78 -2.89 -0.25
C SER A 59 -13.09 -2.49 -1.56
N ASP A 60 -13.65 -1.50 -2.29
CA ASP A 60 -12.99 -0.89 -3.46
C ASP A 60 -11.65 -0.20 -3.13
N THR A 61 -11.29 -0.13 -1.84
CA THR A 61 -9.99 0.31 -1.33
C THR A 61 -9.08 -0.88 -1.04
N ALA A 62 -7.81 -0.76 -1.43
CA ALA A 62 -6.78 -1.71 -1.02
C ALA A 62 -6.63 -1.67 0.51
N GLN A 63 -6.23 -2.78 1.12
CA GLN A 63 -6.02 -2.86 2.56
C GLN A 63 -4.81 -3.74 2.84
N LEU A 64 -3.93 -3.36 3.76
CA LEU A 64 -2.87 -4.24 4.23
C LEU A 64 -3.45 -5.16 5.33
N ALA A 65 -3.46 -6.46 5.08
CA ALA A 65 -3.73 -7.48 6.08
C ALA A 65 -2.46 -7.74 6.88
N VAL A 66 -2.53 -7.53 8.20
CA VAL A 66 -1.40 -7.73 9.11
C VAL A 66 -1.60 -9.03 9.88
N PHE A 67 -0.60 -9.89 9.85
CA PHE A 67 -0.53 -11.14 10.59
C PHE A 67 0.67 -11.15 11.53
N VAL A 68 0.50 -11.80 12.68
CA VAL A 68 1.60 -12.12 13.59
C VAL A 68 1.82 -13.63 13.59
N ARG A 69 3.08 -14.03 13.45
CA ARG A 69 3.52 -15.39 13.77
C ARG A 69 4.24 -15.35 15.10
N ARG A 70 3.75 -16.09 16.10
CA ARG A 70 4.31 -16.12 17.45
C ARG A 70 4.72 -17.54 17.84
N VAL A 71 5.76 -17.64 18.67
CA VAL A 71 6.24 -18.91 19.24
C VAL A 71 6.20 -18.84 20.76
N THR A 72 5.56 -19.81 21.40
CA THR A 72 5.48 -19.89 22.87
C THR A 72 6.75 -20.50 23.48
N SER A 73 6.86 -20.43 24.81
CA SER A 73 7.93 -21.11 25.56
C SER A 73 7.95 -22.63 25.36
N THR A 74 6.80 -23.22 25.01
CA THR A 74 6.63 -24.65 24.70
C THR A 74 6.82 -24.97 23.21
N PHE A 75 7.38 -24.04 22.42
CA PHE A 75 7.62 -24.20 20.97
C PHE A 75 6.34 -24.36 20.13
N GLN A 76 5.18 -23.96 20.65
CA GLN A 76 3.95 -23.92 19.86
C GLN A 76 3.96 -22.68 18.97
N ILE A 77 3.69 -22.88 17.67
CA ILE A 77 3.67 -21.83 16.66
C ILE A 77 2.23 -21.46 16.35
N PHE A 78 1.93 -20.17 16.34
CA PHE A 78 0.63 -19.63 15.98
C PHE A 78 0.79 -18.57 14.89
N GLU A 79 -0.15 -18.52 13.95
CA GLU A 79 -0.25 -17.50 12.91
C GLU A 79 -1.64 -16.88 12.99
N GLU A 80 -1.71 -15.62 13.39
CA GLU A 80 -2.97 -14.95 13.75
C GLU A 80 -3.12 -13.62 13.02
N PHE A 81 -4.33 -13.36 12.53
CA PHE A 81 -4.69 -12.09 11.93
C PHE A 81 -4.83 -11.00 13.00
N ILE A 82 -4.21 -9.84 12.78
CA ILE A 82 -4.29 -8.69 13.70
C ILE A 82 -5.37 -7.72 13.26
N ARG A 83 -5.26 -7.20 12.02
CA ARG A 83 -6.14 -6.17 11.48
C ARG A 83 -5.93 -5.97 9.99
N LEU A 84 -6.92 -5.30 9.39
CA LEU A 84 -6.77 -4.62 8.11
C LEU A 84 -6.42 -3.14 8.36
N ILE A 85 -5.50 -2.62 7.57
CA ILE A 85 -5.13 -1.20 7.53
C ILE A 85 -5.51 -0.69 6.15
N PRO A 86 -6.35 0.35 6.02
CA PRO A 86 -6.64 0.95 4.72
C PRO A 86 -5.33 1.32 3.99
N PHE A 87 -5.23 0.91 2.73
CA PHE A 87 -4.14 1.24 1.83
C PHE A 87 -4.74 2.01 0.65
N GLU A 88 -4.36 3.28 0.53
CA GLU A 88 -4.82 4.08 -0.59
C GLU A 88 -3.95 3.81 -1.82
N LYS A 89 -4.57 3.89 -3.00
CA LYS A 89 -3.85 3.83 -4.27
C LYS A 89 -2.88 5.00 -4.30
N THR A 90 -1.63 4.71 -4.00
CA THR A 90 -0.60 5.72 -3.87
C THR A 90 0.17 5.80 -5.18
N LEU A 91 0.44 7.04 -5.61
CA LEU A 91 1.33 7.24 -6.74
C LEU A 91 2.73 6.77 -6.35
N VAL A 92 3.52 6.36 -7.34
CA VAL A 92 4.90 5.88 -7.10
C VAL A 92 5.76 6.87 -6.29
N ASN A 93 5.50 8.18 -6.39
CA ASN A 93 6.21 9.19 -5.60
C ASN A 93 5.85 9.15 -4.11
N GLU A 94 4.63 8.78 -3.75
CA GLU A 94 4.21 8.65 -2.35
C GLU A 94 4.86 7.42 -1.72
N MET A 95 4.92 6.32 -2.47
CA MET A 95 5.67 5.13 -2.05
C MET A 95 7.17 5.41 -1.93
N TYR A 96 7.73 6.19 -2.85
CA TYR A 96 9.11 6.65 -2.74
C TYR A 96 9.35 7.48 -1.48
N ASN A 97 8.40 8.33 -1.06
CA ASN A 97 8.52 9.07 0.20
C ASN A 97 8.58 8.12 1.42
N HIS A 98 7.82 7.03 1.41
CA HIS A 98 7.90 6.02 2.46
C HIS A 98 9.27 5.32 2.50
N ILE A 99 9.83 4.99 1.33
CA ILE A 99 11.18 4.41 1.20
C ILE A 99 12.22 5.36 1.80
N VAL A 100 12.24 6.62 1.36
CA VAL A 100 13.19 7.64 1.83
C VAL A 100 13.04 7.89 3.34
N ALA A 101 11.80 7.95 3.85
CA ALA A 101 11.55 8.12 5.27
C ALA A 101 12.07 6.93 6.10
N PHE A 102 11.91 5.70 5.61
CA PHE A 102 12.42 4.52 6.29
C PHE A 102 13.94 4.46 6.28
N GLU A 103 14.58 4.77 5.15
CA GLU A 103 16.04 4.86 5.06
C GLU A 103 16.62 5.89 6.04
N LYS A 104 16.01 7.08 6.14
CA LYS A 104 16.39 8.10 7.13
C LYS A 104 16.21 7.62 8.57
N LYS A 105 15.17 6.82 8.85
CA LYS A 105 14.98 6.22 10.18
C LYS A 105 16.08 5.21 10.50
N LEU A 106 16.47 4.36 9.53
CA LEU A 106 17.59 3.43 9.71
C LEU A 106 18.89 4.17 10.03
N GLN A 107 19.19 5.25 9.30
CA GLN A 107 20.35 6.11 9.58
C GLN A 107 20.30 6.72 10.97
N LEU A 108 19.14 7.26 11.38
CA LEU A 108 18.94 7.84 12.71
C LEU A 108 19.13 6.78 13.81
N TRP A 109 18.54 5.61 13.64
CA TRP A 109 18.62 4.51 14.60
C TRP A 109 20.02 3.97 14.77
N GLU A 110 20.75 3.78 13.67
CA GLU A 110 22.15 3.39 13.73
C GLU A 110 22.98 4.41 14.52
N HIS A 111 22.82 5.70 14.20
CA HIS A 111 23.50 6.79 14.89
C HIS A 111 23.15 6.82 16.39
N GLN A 112 21.88 6.65 16.74
CA GLN A 112 21.41 6.60 18.12
C GLN A 112 22.00 5.41 18.87
N LEU A 113 22.00 4.21 18.30
CA LEU A 113 22.59 3.02 18.92
C LEU A 113 24.10 3.15 19.13
N ARG A 114 24.84 3.70 18.15
CA ARG A 114 26.28 3.98 18.30
C ARG A 114 26.56 4.95 19.45
N ASN A 115 25.69 5.94 19.63
CA ASN A 115 25.79 6.94 20.69
C ASN A 115 25.11 6.51 22.00
N LYS A 116 24.64 5.27 22.11
CA LYS A 116 23.95 4.72 23.29
C LYS A 116 22.69 5.52 23.69
N ILE A 117 22.02 6.10 22.71
CA ILE A 117 20.75 6.81 22.84
C ILE A 117 19.62 5.83 22.50
N TYR A 118 18.74 5.55 23.45
CA TYR A 118 17.69 4.52 23.30
C TYR A 118 16.27 5.08 23.26
N ALA A 119 16.10 6.37 22.97
CA ALA A 119 14.82 7.06 23.01
C ALA A 119 13.72 6.43 22.13
N HIS A 120 14.11 5.77 21.03
CA HIS A 120 13.20 5.06 20.13
C HIS A 120 13.21 3.54 20.32
N PHE A 121 13.86 3.04 21.37
CA PHE A 121 13.92 1.63 21.73
C PHE A 121 13.51 1.39 23.19
N PRO A 122 12.25 1.63 23.58
CA PRO A 122 11.81 1.56 24.98
C PRO A 122 12.06 0.17 25.62
N SER A 123 11.82 -0.90 24.85
CA SER A 123 12.07 -2.28 25.29
C SER A 123 13.56 -2.57 25.49
N PHE A 124 14.44 -1.93 24.71
CA PHE A 124 15.89 -2.07 24.85
C PHE A 124 16.39 -1.30 26.07
N GLN A 125 15.89 -0.06 26.26
CA GLN A 125 16.19 0.78 27.42
C GLN A 125 15.78 0.10 28.74
N ALA A 126 14.64 -0.59 28.77
CA ALA A 126 14.17 -1.33 29.93
C ALA A 126 15.06 -2.53 30.30
N ARG A 127 15.76 -3.13 29.33
CA ARG A 127 16.53 -4.38 29.49
C ARG A 127 18.00 -4.17 29.87
N LYS A 128 18.52 -2.93 29.90
CA LYS A 128 19.91 -2.58 30.26
C LYS A 128 20.98 -3.51 29.62
N SER A 129 20.79 -3.94 28.37
CA SER A 129 21.73 -4.88 27.75
C SER A 129 23.02 -4.20 27.30
N GLN A 130 24.13 -4.93 27.34
CA GLN A 130 25.47 -4.47 26.92
C GLN A 130 25.71 -4.65 25.40
N ASP A 131 24.83 -5.36 24.70
CA ASP A 131 25.03 -5.78 23.30
C ASP A 131 24.54 -4.77 22.25
N SER A 132 24.80 -3.48 22.45
CA SER A 132 24.40 -2.44 21.47
C SER A 132 25.06 -2.65 20.10
N GLU A 133 26.28 -3.19 20.08
CA GLU A 133 27.08 -3.35 18.85
C GLU A 133 26.45 -4.36 17.86
N VAL A 134 25.81 -5.41 18.37
CA VAL A 134 25.13 -6.41 17.52
C VAL A 134 23.97 -5.76 16.76
N PHE A 135 23.19 -4.92 17.44
CA PHE A 135 22.07 -4.21 16.82
C PHE A 135 22.55 -3.13 15.84
N VAL A 136 23.68 -2.48 16.12
CA VAL A 136 24.31 -1.54 15.17
C VAL A 136 24.65 -2.27 13.86
N ASN A 137 25.28 -3.45 13.95
CA ASN A 137 25.62 -4.25 12.76
C ASN A 137 24.37 -4.68 11.98
N ILE A 138 23.33 -5.16 12.67
CA ILE A 138 22.07 -5.56 12.02
C ILE A 138 21.42 -4.38 11.29
N ILE A 139 21.34 -3.21 11.93
CA ILE A 139 20.76 -2.02 11.28
C ILE A 139 21.62 -1.56 10.10
N GLN A 140 22.95 -1.66 10.23
CA GLN A 140 23.89 -1.31 9.17
C GLN A 140 23.71 -2.22 7.95
N ASP A 141 23.61 -3.54 8.15
CA ASP A 141 23.38 -4.51 7.09
C ASP A 141 22.01 -4.27 6.43
N LEU A 142 20.96 -4.09 7.24
CA LEU A 142 19.62 -3.77 6.74
C LEU A 142 19.61 -2.49 5.91
N ARG A 143 20.34 -1.44 6.34
CA ARG A 143 20.47 -0.18 5.60
C ARG A 143 21.12 -0.40 4.25
N ASN A 144 22.18 -1.21 4.19
CA ASN A 144 22.90 -1.48 2.94
C ASN A 144 22.06 -2.28 1.95
N GLU A 145 21.38 -3.33 2.43
CA GLU A 145 20.45 -4.12 1.62
C GLU A 145 19.28 -3.26 1.12
N PHE A 146 18.73 -2.40 1.98
CA PHE A 146 17.65 -1.49 1.60
C PHE A 146 18.11 -0.48 0.55
N ALA A 147 19.27 0.16 0.74
CA ALA A 147 19.84 1.10 -0.22
C ALA A 147 20.13 0.44 -1.58
N SER A 148 20.66 -0.80 -1.57
CA SER A 148 20.90 -1.60 -2.78
C SER A 148 19.58 -1.92 -3.50
N ARG A 149 18.57 -2.38 -2.76
CA ARG A 149 17.27 -2.80 -3.30
C ARG A 149 16.49 -1.68 -3.99
N PHE A 150 16.68 -0.43 -3.55
CA PHE A 150 15.97 0.75 -4.06
C PHE A 150 16.88 1.76 -4.78
N ALA A 151 18.10 1.36 -5.16
CA ALA A 151 19.07 2.23 -5.81
C ALA A 151 18.53 2.85 -7.12
N ASP A 152 17.70 2.12 -7.86
CA ASP A 152 17.04 2.56 -9.08
C ASP A 152 16.04 3.71 -8.85
N PHE A 153 15.34 3.72 -7.73
CA PHE A 153 14.48 4.83 -7.32
C PHE A 153 15.30 6.06 -6.93
N SER A 154 16.42 5.87 -6.24
CA SER A 154 17.34 6.96 -5.87
C SER A 154 17.92 7.66 -7.11
N LEU A 155 18.24 6.92 -8.18
CA LEU A 155 18.65 7.49 -9.47
C LEU A 155 17.57 8.37 -10.13
N ARG A 156 16.30 8.15 -9.77
CA ARG A 156 15.14 8.87 -10.32
C ARG A 156 14.56 9.89 -9.33
N ALA A 157 15.19 10.08 -8.16
CA ALA A 157 14.73 10.96 -7.10
C ALA A 157 14.38 12.37 -7.62
N ASN A 158 15.26 12.97 -8.42
CA ASN A 158 15.04 14.31 -8.98
C ASN A 158 13.83 14.37 -9.92
N GLN A 159 13.52 13.27 -10.61
CA GLN A 159 12.34 13.19 -11.48
C GLN A 159 11.05 13.14 -10.65
N PHE A 160 11.05 12.39 -9.55
CA PHE A 160 9.92 12.36 -8.61
C PHE A 160 9.76 13.71 -7.91
N LYS A 161 10.86 14.34 -7.44
CA LYS A 161 10.85 15.67 -6.83
C LYS A 161 10.27 16.71 -7.79
N LEU A 162 10.73 16.73 -9.04
CA LEU A 162 10.21 17.66 -10.04
C LEU A 162 8.70 17.48 -10.30
N PHE A 163 8.22 16.24 -10.29
CA PHE A 163 6.80 15.95 -10.49
C PHE A 163 5.94 16.41 -9.32
N VAL A 164 6.40 16.21 -8.08
CA VAL A 164 5.67 16.52 -6.85
C VAL A 164 5.78 17.99 -6.46
N THR A 165 6.94 18.62 -6.67
CA THR A 165 7.21 20.01 -6.26
C THR A 165 7.79 20.80 -7.43
N PRO A 166 7.03 21.03 -8.53
CA PRO A 166 7.53 21.77 -9.68
C PRO A 166 7.83 23.24 -9.33
N PHE A 167 7.12 23.81 -8.35
CA PHE A 167 7.30 25.20 -7.91
C PHE A 167 8.55 25.42 -7.04
N ASP A 168 9.06 24.37 -6.40
CA ASP A 168 10.25 24.42 -5.54
C ASP A 168 11.49 23.80 -6.21
N ALA A 169 11.42 23.58 -7.52
CA ALA A 169 12.50 22.97 -8.28
C ALA A 169 13.67 23.95 -8.47
N GLU A 170 14.87 23.52 -8.05
CA GLU A 170 16.13 24.27 -8.21
C GLU A 170 16.62 24.19 -9.67
N MET A 171 16.69 25.33 -10.35
CA MET A 171 17.00 25.40 -11.79
C MET A 171 18.37 24.85 -12.15
N GLU A 172 19.36 24.92 -11.24
CA GLU A 172 20.69 24.36 -11.48
C GLU A 172 20.69 22.83 -11.56
N THR A 173 19.75 22.18 -10.87
CA THR A 173 19.68 20.71 -10.78
C THR A 173 18.82 20.08 -11.88
N VAL A 174 17.98 20.89 -12.52
CA VAL A 174 17.00 20.44 -13.50
C VAL A 174 17.60 20.43 -14.90
N SER A 175 17.22 19.43 -15.70
CA SER A 175 17.64 19.34 -17.09
C SER A 175 17.17 20.55 -17.91
N LYS A 176 18.06 21.06 -18.77
CA LYS A 176 17.82 22.21 -19.68
C LYS A 176 16.49 22.15 -20.47
N TYR A 177 15.98 20.96 -20.75
CA TYR A 177 14.71 20.77 -21.48
C TYR A 177 13.47 21.20 -20.69
N PHE A 178 13.57 21.34 -19.36
CA PHE A 178 12.45 21.77 -18.51
C PHE A 178 12.60 23.21 -17.98
N GLN A 179 13.78 23.82 -18.07
CA GLN A 179 14.10 25.09 -17.39
C GLN A 179 13.18 26.24 -17.82
N ILE A 180 12.91 26.38 -19.14
CA ILE A 180 12.01 27.44 -19.64
C ILE A 180 10.56 27.18 -19.18
N GLU A 181 10.04 25.97 -19.41
CA GLU A 181 8.67 25.62 -18.99
C GLU A 181 8.46 25.78 -17.48
N LEU A 182 9.47 25.45 -16.67
CA LEU A 182 9.41 25.60 -15.22
C LEU A 182 9.52 27.04 -14.77
N THR A 183 10.34 27.85 -15.45
CA THR A 183 10.46 29.28 -15.13
C THR A 183 9.12 29.98 -15.37
N ASP A 184 8.51 29.73 -16.54
CA ASP A 184 7.18 30.25 -16.87
C ASP A 184 6.11 29.79 -15.86
N MET A 185 6.15 28.51 -15.48
CA MET A 185 5.23 27.95 -14.49
C MET A 185 5.43 28.57 -13.10
N GLN A 186 6.69 28.71 -12.65
CA GLN A 186 7.03 29.23 -11.32
C GLN A 186 6.67 30.72 -11.16
N CYS A 187 6.69 31.49 -12.25
CA CYS A 187 6.25 32.88 -12.28
C CYS A 187 4.73 33.05 -12.39
N ASP A 188 3.95 31.98 -12.56
CA ASP A 188 2.49 32.05 -12.63
C ASP A 188 1.86 31.86 -11.24
N ASP A 189 1.56 32.99 -10.59
CA ASP A 189 0.94 33.01 -9.25
C ASP A 189 -0.44 32.34 -9.20
N ILE A 190 -1.19 32.34 -10.31
CA ILE A 190 -2.51 31.71 -10.39
C ILE A 190 -2.35 30.19 -10.38
N LEU A 191 -1.41 29.66 -11.17
CA LEU A 191 -1.09 28.23 -11.15
C LEU A 191 -0.53 27.82 -9.79
N ARG A 192 0.33 28.64 -9.17
CA ARG A 192 0.86 28.38 -7.84
C ARG A 192 -0.23 28.31 -6.78
N SER A 193 -1.18 29.25 -6.80
CA SER A 193 -2.33 29.23 -5.87
C SER A 193 -3.21 28.00 -6.08
N LYS A 194 -3.50 27.62 -7.33
CA LYS A 194 -4.27 26.40 -7.65
C LYS A 194 -3.57 25.12 -7.20
N PHE A 195 -2.24 25.06 -7.34
CA PHE A 195 -1.43 23.93 -6.91
C PHE A 195 -1.48 23.71 -5.40
N HIS A 196 -1.49 24.78 -4.61
CA HIS A 196 -1.56 24.73 -3.15
C HIS A 196 -3.00 24.65 -2.60
N SER A 197 -4.00 24.59 -3.47
CA SER A 197 -5.39 24.43 -3.06
C SER A 197 -5.62 23.03 -2.49
N LYS A 198 -6.29 22.94 -1.33
CA LYS A 198 -6.59 21.66 -0.66
C LYS A 198 -7.50 20.73 -1.47
N ASP A 199 -8.27 21.29 -2.41
CA ASP A 199 -9.27 20.56 -3.19
C ASP A 199 -8.72 19.97 -4.50
N VAL A 200 -7.42 20.16 -4.79
CA VAL A 200 -6.81 19.75 -6.06
C VAL A 200 -5.75 18.68 -5.80
N SER A 201 -6.01 17.46 -6.27
CA SER A 201 -4.98 16.40 -6.25
C SER A 201 -3.85 16.72 -7.24
N LEU A 202 -2.67 16.12 -7.04
CA LEU A 202 -1.54 16.29 -7.95
C LEU A 202 -1.90 15.93 -9.41
N ILE A 203 -2.65 14.84 -9.60
CA ILE A 203 -3.10 14.41 -10.94
C ILE A 203 -4.13 15.38 -11.51
N ASP A 204 -5.07 15.85 -10.69
CA ASP A 204 -6.04 16.87 -11.12
C ASP A 204 -5.35 18.16 -11.55
N PHE A 205 -4.29 18.57 -10.86
CA PHE A 205 -3.53 19.75 -11.24
C PHE A 205 -2.96 19.64 -12.65
N TYR A 206 -2.25 18.54 -12.94
CA TYR A 206 -1.70 18.31 -14.28
C TYR A 206 -2.80 18.13 -15.33
N ALA A 207 -3.90 17.44 -15.02
CA ALA A 207 -4.97 17.15 -15.96
C ALA A 207 -5.85 18.37 -16.28
N LYS A 208 -6.17 19.21 -15.30
CA LYS A 208 -7.12 20.32 -15.42
C LYS A 208 -6.47 21.66 -15.74
N TYR A 209 -5.23 21.89 -15.32
CA TYR A 209 -4.57 23.20 -15.47
C TYR A 209 -3.37 23.17 -16.40
N ILE A 210 -2.52 22.15 -16.31
CA ILE A 210 -1.29 22.10 -17.12
C ILE A 210 -1.55 21.54 -18.52
N PHE A 211 -2.21 20.39 -18.63
CA PHE A 211 -2.46 19.73 -19.91
C PHE A 211 -3.27 20.57 -20.90
N PRO A 212 -4.39 21.21 -20.52
CA PRO A 212 -5.21 21.99 -21.46
C PRO A 212 -4.51 23.25 -21.97
N SER A 213 -3.50 23.75 -21.25
CA SER A 213 -2.77 24.97 -21.63
C SER A 213 -1.94 24.81 -22.90
N GLY A 214 -1.50 23.58 -23.22
CA GLY A 214 -0.56 23.29 -24.31
C GLY A 214 0.86 23.84 -24.14
N LYS A 215 1.10 24.72 -23.16
CA LYS A 215 2.39 25.42 -22.95
C LYS A 215 3.48 24.53 -22.37
N TYR A 216 3.11 23.60 -21.49
CA TYR A 216 4.05 22.82 -20.67
C TYR A 216 4.20 21.37 -21.16
N THR A 217 4.56 21.20 -22.44
CA THR A 217 4.51 19.89 -23.12
C THR A 217 5.49 18.88 -22.50
N ASN A 218 6.72 19.30 -22.18
CA ASN A 218 7.71 18.41 -21.61
C ASN A 218 7.32 17.98 -20.19
N LEU A 219 6.84 18.92 -19.37
CA LEU A 219 6.37 18.63 -18.02
C LEU A 219 5.17 17.69 -18.02
N VAL A 220 4.18 17.89 -18.90
CA VAL A 220 3.03 16.99 -19.04
C VAL A 220 3.48 15.58 -19.45
N ASN A 221 4.39 15.47 -20.42
CA ASN A 221 4.87 14.16 -20.86
C ASN A 221 5.64 13.44 -19.75
N ARG A 222 6.41 14.18 -18.94
CA ARG A 222 7.08 13.62 -17.75
C ARG A 222 6.07 13.18 -16.69
N ALA A 223 5.08 14.02 -16.39
CA ALA A 223 4.01 13.73 -15.44
C ALA A 223 3.26 12.45 -15.84
N LYS A 224 2.88 12.31 -17.12
CA LYS A 224 2.26 11.08 -17.64
C LYS A 224 3.13 9.84 -17.45
N LYS A 225 4.45 9.94 -17.72
CA LYS A 225 5.39 8.83 -17.51
C LYS A 225 5.42 8.39 -16.04
N ILE A 226 5.52 9.33 -15.11
CA ILE A 226 5.57 9.01 -13.66
C ILE A 226 4.21 8.48 -13.19
N ALA A 227 3.11 9.12 -13.58
CA ALA A 227 1.75 8.68 -13.23
C ALA A 227 1.39 7.30 -13.81
N SER A 228 2.07 6.85 -14.86
CA SER A 228 1.88 5.51 -15.44
C SER A 228 2.61 4.39 -14.70
N LEU A 229 3.54 4.73 -13.80
CA LEU A 229 4.25 3.74 -12.99
C LEU A 229 3.29 3.17 -11.95
N PHE A 230 3.20 1.85 -11.91
CA PHE A 230 2.44 1.16 -10.87
C PHE A 230 3.15 1.36 -9.52
N GLY A 231 2.39 1.82 -8.52
CA GLY A 231 2.85 1.86 -7.14
C GLY A 231 2.88 0.47 -6.52
N SER A 232 1.80 -0.30 -6.69
CA SER A 232 1.65 -1.62 -6.05
C SER A 232 1.20 -2.71 -7.02
N THR A 233 1.25 -3.95 -6.54
CA THR A 233 0.71 -5.14 -7.21
C THR A 233 -0.80 -5.31 -7.00
N TYR A 234 -1.48 -4.33 -6.39
CA TYR A 234 -2.93 -4.28 -6.18
C TYR A 234 -3.74 -4.83 -7.36
N GLN A 235 -3.45 -4.38 -8.58
CA GLN A 235 -4.19 -4.79 -9.76
C GLN A 235 -4.02 -6.30 -10.05
N CYS A 236 -2.83 -6.85 -9.82
CA CYS A 236 -2.55 -8.27 -9.96
C CYS A 236 -3.29 -9.09 -8.90
N GLU A 237 -3.28 -8.65 -7.65
CA GLU A 237 -3.96 -9.34 -6.56
C GLU A 237 -5.49 -9.26 -6.69
N GLN A 238 -6.03 -8.15 -7.20
CA GLN A 238 -7.45 -8.00 -7.56
C GLN A 238 -7.89 -9.05 -8.57
N ILE A 239 -7.03 -9.25 -9.58
CA ILE A 239 -7.22 -10.28 -10.60
C ILE A 239 -7.20 -11.67 -9.95
N PHE A 240 -6.25 -11.96 -9.05
CA PHE A 240 -6.18 -13.27 -8.37
C PHE A 240 -7.36 -13.54 -7.42
N SER A 241 -7.88 -12.55 -6.70
CA SER A 241 -9.09 -12.73 -5.88
C SER A 241 -10.31 -13.08 -6.75
N LYS A 242 -10.52 -12.31 -7.83
CA LYS A 242 -11.60 -12.58 -8.81
C LYS A 242 -11.46 -13.95 -9.48
N LEU A 243 -10.22 -14.41 -9.75
CA LEU A 243 -9.96 -15.77 -10.21
C LEU A 243 -10.48 -16.80 -9.20
N LYS A 244 -10.10 -16.67 -7.93
CA LYS A 244 -10.45 -17.63 -6.88
C LYS A 244 -11.97 -17.77 -6.76
N GLN A 245 -12.69 -16.65 -6.84
CA GLN A 245 -14.16 -16.64 -6.86
C GLN A 245 -14.72 -17.32 -8.12
N THR A 246 -14.19 -16.99 -9.30
CA THR A 246 -14.64 -17.56 -10.59
C THR A 246 -14.38 -19.07 -10.67
N LYS A 247 -13.21 -19.54 -10.23
CA LYS A 247 -12.86 -20.97 -10.17
C LYS A 247 -13.72 -21.73 -9.17
N ASN A 248 -14.07 -21.14 -8.03
CA ASN A 248 -14.97 -21.77 -7.07
C ASN A 248 -16.39 -21.94 -7.63
N ASN A 249 -16.87 -20.98 -8.43
CA ASN A 249 -18.22 -21.01 -9.01
C ASN A 249 -18.33 -21.86 -10.29
N LEU A 250 -17.28 -21.91 -11.12
CA LEU A 250 -17.30 -22.55 -12.46
C LEU A 250 -16.40 -23.79 -12.55
N ARG A 251 -16.17 -24.45 -11.41
CA ARG A 251 -15.10 -25.42 -11.07
C ARG A 251 -14.85 -26.60 -12.03
N THR A 252 -15.66 -26.83 -13.07
CA THR A 252 -15.58 -28.04 -13.92
C THR A 252 -15.36 -27.80 -15.41
N ARG A 253 -15.28 -26.55 -15.93
CA ARG A 253 -15.33 -26.32 -17.40
C ARG A 253 -14.39 -25.27 -17.99
N LEU A 254 -13.53 -24.62 -17.22
CA LEU A 254 -12.66 -23.54 -17.73
C LEU A 254 -11.28 -24.07 -18.12
N THR A 255 -10.83 -23.72 -19.32
CA THR A 255 -9.44 -23.89 -19.78
C THR A 255 -8.66 -22.61 -19.51
N ASP A 256 -7.32 -22.65 -19.55
CA ASP A 256 -6.48 -21.48 -19.27
C ASP A 256 -6.79 -20.30 -20.22
N ASN A 257 -7.05 -20.56 -21.50
CA ASN A 257 -7.45 -19.53 -22.45
C ASN A 257 -8.81 -18.88 -22.11
N HIS A 258 -9.74 -19.60 -21.49
CA HIS A 258 -10.98 -18.99 -21.00
C HIS A 258 -10.72 -18.10 -19.78
N LEU A 259 -9.79 -18.47 -18.91
CA LEU A 259 -9.40 -17.65 -17.76
C LEU A 259 -8.77 -16.33 -18.20
N ASP A 260 -7.86 -16.35 -19.18
CA ASP A 260 -7.23 -15.15 -19.72
C ASP A 260 -8.25 -14.16 -20.32
N ASN A 261 -9.24 -14.67 -21.06
CA ASN A 261 -10.31 -13.85 -21.61
C ASN A 261 -11.22 -13.26 -20.52
N ILE A 262 -11.57 -14.05 -19.50
CA ILE A 262 -12.34 -13.56 -18.35
C ILE A 262 -11.55 -12.49 -17.60
N PHE A 263 -10.23 -12.68 -17.43
CA PHE A 263 -9.36 -11.70 -16.80
C PHE A 263 -9.33 -10.38 -17.55
N LEU A 264 -9.16 -10.41 -18.87
CA LEU A 264 -9.20 -9.20 -19.69
C LEU A 264 -10.53 -8.45 -19.50
N LEU A 265 -11.65 -9.17 -19.55
CA LEU A 265 -12.98 -8.56 -19.41
C LEU A 265 -13.24 -8.01 -17.99
N ALA A 266 -12.72 -8.64 -16.96
CA ALA A 266 -12.96 -8.28 -15.55
C ALA A 266 -11.98 -7.24 -14.98
N SER A 267 -10.84 -7.02 -15.65
CA SER A 267 -9.77 -6.12 -15.20
C SER A 267 -9.72 -4.80 -15.96
N THR A 268 -10.23 -4.74 -17.20
CA THR A 268 -10.17 -3.51 -17.99
C THR A 268 -11.30 -2.55 -17.63
N SER A 269 -11.03 -1.24 -17.72
CA SER A 269 -12.07 -0.21 -17.69
C SER A 269 -12.82 -0.07 -19.03
N LEU A 270 -12.30 -0.73 -20.08
CA LEU A 270 -12.87 -0.71 -21.43
C LEU A 270 -14.05 -1.66 -21.51
N LYS A 271 -15.20 -1.16 -21.98
CA LYS A 271 -16.38 -2.00 -22.20
C LYS A 271 -16.29 -2.66 -23.57
N PRO A 272 -16.59 -3.97 -23.67
CA PRO A 272 -16.73 -4.62 -24.97
C PRO A 272 -17.76 -3.89 -25.83
N ASN A 273 -17.46 -3.69 -27.11
CA ASN A 273 -18.42 -3.11 -28.05
C ASN A 273 -19.45 -4.18 -28.45
N ILE A 274 -20.44 -4.40 -27.59
CA ILE A 274 -21.45 -5.44 -27.74
C ILE A 274 -22.26 -5.24 -29.03
N GLU A 275 -22.54 -4.01 -29.41
CA GLU A 275 -23.31 -3.69 -30.62
C GLU A 275 -22.59 -4.10 -31.91
N LYS A 276 -21.27 -3.85 -32.00
CA LYS A 276 -20.47 -4.31 -33.15
C LYS A 276 -20.38 -5.83 -33.17
N LEU A 277 -20.21 -6.46 -32.01
CA LEU A 277 -20.06 -7.91 -31.89
C LEU A 277 -21.36 -8.66 -32.20
N SER A 278 -22.52 -8.11 -31.82
CA SER A 278 -23.83 -8.70 -32.10
C SER A 278 -24.19 -8.63 -33.59
N ARG A 279 -23.84 -7.53 -34.28
CA ARG A 279 -24.04 -7.39 -35.74
C ARG A 279 -23.22 -8.38 -36.56
N ASN A 280 -22.05 -8.78 -36.07
CA ASN A 280 -21.17 -9.76 -36.72
C ASN A 280 -21.53 -11.22 -36.38
N LYS A 281 -22.35 -11.45 -35.34
CA LYS A 281 -22.98 -12.73 -35.03
C LYS A 281 -24.36 -12.79 -35.68
N LYS A 282 -24.42 -12.76 -37.01
CA LYS A 282 -25.62 -13.23 -37.70
C LYS A 282 -25.67 -14.75 -37.59
N HIS A 283 -26.80 -15.27 -37.14
CA HIS A 283 -27.15 -16.70 -37.22
C HIS A 283 -27.07 -17.20 -38.66
#